data_AF-A0A524EDC4-F1
#
_entry.id   AF-A0A524EDC4-F1
#
_cell.length_a   1.000
_cell.length_b   1.000
_cell.length_c   1.000
_cell.angle_alpha   90.00
_cell.angle_beta   90.00
_cell.angle_gamma   90.00
#
_symmetry.space_group_name_H-M   'P 1'
#
loop_
_entity.id
_entity.type
_entity.pdbx_description
1 polymer ?
#
loop_
_entity_poly.entity_id
_entity_poly.type
_entity_poly.pdbx_seq_one_letter_code
_entity_poly.pdbx_strand_id
1 'polypeptide(L)'
;MNNKEYLDQSRNIEIKINKLLDRLTIDEKISLIRGKDFWTTNPIERLNIPSFGMTDGPLGVAYHSSHRGKKTRFPSTIGLAATWNKDLAFQMGKAMGKEVRLSGRHQILGPGVNIIRSPLCGRNFEYLSEDPILSSEIASEIVKGIQSEKIACCIKHYIVNNSETKRMKISTEVSERAFQEIYVKNYKRIIEKADPWGLMVCYNKINGTYGAENKYILTDVLVDQLGFTGHVVTDWGAAQRTS
;
A
#
# COMPACT_ATOMS: atom_id res chain seq x y z
N MET A 1 2.28 38.83 -8.50
CA MET A 1 2.69 37.72 -9.39
C MET A 1 3.05 36.53 -8.50
N ASN A 2 2.14 35.56 -8.37
CA ASN A 2 2.33 34.41 -7.47
C ASN A 2 3.36 33.46 -8.06
N ASN A 3 4.60 33.51 -7.57
CA ASN A 3 5.63 32.54 -7.94
C ASN A 3 5.19 31.15 -7.47
N LYS A 4 4.56 30.36 -8.36
CA LYS A 4 4.05 29.00 -8.06
C LYS A 4 5.22 28.01 -8.03
N GLU A 5 6.17 28.23 -7.12
CA GLU A 5 7.38 27.41 -6.98
C GLU A 5 7.09 25.91 -6.81
N TYR A 6 5.92 25.55 -6.28
CA TYR A 6 5.46 24.16 -6.16
C TYR A 6 5.11 23.50 -7.51
N LEU A 7 4.89 24.28 -8.56
CA LEU A 7 4.64 23.79 -9.93
C LEU A 7 5.91 23.76 -10.79
N ASP A 8 7.01 24.34 -10.30
CA ASP A 8 8.29 24.36 -11.02
C ASP A 8 8.89 22.95 -11.07
N GLN A 9 8.97 22.37 -12.27
CA GLN A 9 9.47 21.02 -12.46
C GLN A 9 11.00 20.93 -12.36
N SER A 10 11.72 22.06 -12.38
CA SER A 10 13.18 22.09 -12.24
C SER A 10 13.65 21.97 -10.79
N ARG A 11 12.75 22.17 -9.81
CA ARG A 11 13.08 22.13 -8.38
C ARG A 11 13.00 20.73 -7.79
N ASN A 12 13.79 20.52 -6.74
CA ASN A 12 13.72 19.33 -5.89
C ASN A 12 12.29 19.13 -5.34
N ILE A 13 11.83 17.87 -5.30
CA ILE A 13 10.47 17.52 -4.91
C ILE A 13 10.12 17.96 -3.49
N GLU A 14 11.05 17.88 -2.54
CA GLU A 14 10.83 18.30 -1.14
C GLU A 14 10.58 19.80 -1.03
N ILE A 15 11.29 20.60 -1.82
CA ILE A 15 11.06 22.05 -1.88
C ILE A 15 9.65 22.32 -2.41
N LYS A 16 9.23 21.60 -3.45
CA LYS A 16 7.89 21.77 -4.04
C LYS A 16 6.80 21.39 -3.04
N ILE A 17 6.96 20.26 -2.34
CA ILE A 17 6.03 19.77 -1.32
C ILE A 17 5.93 20.77 -0.16
N ASN A 18 7.05 21.21 0.41
CA ASN A 18 7.04 22.19 1.52
C ASN A 18 6.34 23.50 1.12
N LYS A 19 6.63 24.03 -0.07
CA LYS A 19 5.98 25.23 -0.60
C LYS A 19 4.50 25.05 -0.94
N LEU A 20 4.04 23.81 -1.12
CA LEU A 20 2.63 23.49 -1.28
C LEU A 20 1.95 23.39 0.10
N LEU A 21 2.59 22.74 1.07
CA LEU A 21 2.11 22.60 2.45
C LEU A 21 1.94 23.96 3.15
N ASP A 22 2.83 24.92 2.86
CA ASP A 22 2.74 26.31 3.36
C ASP A 22 1.49 27.06 2.83
N ARG A 23 0.93 26.62 1.70
CA ARG A 23 -0.21 27.26 1.02
C ARG A 23 -1.56 26.64 1.36
N LEU A 24 -1.56 25.43 1.92
CA LEU A 24 -2.77 24.73 2.33
C LEU A 24 -3.29 25.34 3.63
N THR A 25 -4.57 25.65 3.67
CA THR A 25 -5.26 25.95 4.94
C THR A 25 -5.34 24.69 5.81
N ILE A 26 -5.68 24.86 7.09
CA ILE A 26 -5.90 23.72 7.99
C ILE A 26 -7.03 22.82 7.44
N ASP A 27 -8.12 23.40 6.95
CA ASP A 27 -9.23 22.64 6.38
C ASP A 27 -8.83 21.86 5.12
N GLU A 28 -8.01 22.46 4.24
CA GLU A 28 -7.49 21.79 3.05
C GLU A 28 -6.53 20.63 3.45
N LYS A 29 -5.73 20.79 4.53
CA LYS A 29 -4.90 19.69 5.07
C LYS A 29 -5.76 18.56 5.64
N ILE A 30 -6.82 18.89 6.39
CA ILE A 30 -7.76 17.91 6.95
C ILE A 30 -8.51 17.16 5.83
N SER A 31 -8.87 17.83 4.73
CA SER A 31 -9.57 17.18 3.63
C SER A 31 -8.69 16.18 2.86
N LEU A 32 -7.36 16.39 2.84
CA LEU A 32 -6.40 15.51 2.15
C LEU A 32 -6.12 14.20 2.91
N ILE A 33 -6.32 14.17 4.24
CA ILE A 33 -6.15 12.95 5.05
C ILE A 33 -7.42 12.09 5.12
N ARG A 34 -8.44 12.39 4.30
CA ARG A 34 -9.71 11.66 4.22
C ARG A 34 -10.08 11.39 2.75
N GLY A 35 -10.72 10.26 2.51
CA GLY A 35 -11.33 9.97 1.20
C GLY A 35 -12.48 10.93 0.92
N LYS A 36 -12.61 11.36 -0.35
CA LYS A 36 -13.84 11.97 -0.87
C LYS A 36 -14.94 10.91 -0.98
N ASP A 37 -14.55 9.74 -1.46
CA ASP A 37 -15.35 8.53 -1.53
C ASP A 37 -14.46 7.31 -1.22
N PHE A 38 -14.95 6.10 -1.47
CA PHE A 38 -14.20 4.85 -1.22
C PHE A 38 -12.89 4.72 -2.00
N TRP A 39 -12.71 5.44 -3.10
CA TRP A 39 -11.65 5.21 -4.08
C TRP A 39 -10.92 6.47 -4.52
N THR A 40 -11.31 7.65 -4.04
CA THR A 40 -10.71 8.92 -4.45
C THR A 40 -10.51 9.89 -3.28
N THR A 41 -9.48 10.73 -3.37
CA THR A 41 -9.21 11.81 -2.40
C THR A 41 -9.90 13.11 -2.80
N ASN A 42 -10.01 14.04 -1.85
CA ASN A 42 -10.51 15.40 -2.15
C ASN A 42 -9.49 16.18 -3.01
N PRO A 43 -9.92 16.80 -4.12
CA PRO A 43 -9.08 17.73 -4.87
C PRO A 43 -8.97 19.08 -4.15
N ILE A 44 -7.86 19.80 -4.37
CA ILE A 44 -7.71 21.21 -3.96
C ILE A 44 -7.53 22.06 -5.23
N GLU A 45 -8.65 22.50 -5.81
CA GLU A 45 -8.68 23.14 -7.13
C GLU A 45 -7.86 24.44 -7.19
N ARG A 46 -7.96 25.28 -6.14
CA ARG A 46 -7.21 26.55 -6.04
C ARG A 46 -5.69 26.36 -6.14
N LEU A 47 -5.19 25.20 -5.70
CA LEU A 47 -3.77 24.84 -5.72
C LEU A 47 -3.42 23.82 -6.82
N ASN A 48 -4.34 23.54 -7.75
CA ASN A 48 -4.15 22.54 -8.81
C ASN A 48 -3.74 21.15 -8.29
N ILE A 49 -4.27 20.73 -7.14
CA ILE A 49 -4.09 19.36 -6.63
C ILE A 49 -5.27 18.52 -7.14
N PRO A 50 -5.06 17.60 -8.11
CA PRO A 50 -6.13 16.75 -8.60
C PRO A 50 -6.53 15.70 -7.55
N SER A 51 -7.72 15.12 -7.72
CA SER A 51 -8.14 13.97 -6.93
C SER A 51 -7.24 12.76 -7.23
N PHE A 52 -6.69 12.17 -6.19
CA PHE A 52 -5.89 10.95 -6.28
C PHE A 52 -6.82 9.74 -6.21
N GLY A 53 -6.61 8.80 -7.13
CA GLY A 53 -7.55 7.72 -7.41
C GLY A 53 -6.90 6.36 -7.17
N MET A 54 -7.53 5.55 -6.34
CA MET A 54 -7.08 4.21 -5.98
C MET A 54 -7.98 3.17 -6.66
N THR A 55 -7.45 1.99 -6.87
CA THR A 55 -8.25 0.82 -7.29
C THR A 55 -7.71 -0.41 -6.60
N ASP A 56 -8.63 -1.30 -6.24
CA ASP A 56 -8.26 -2.61 -5.77
C ASP A 56 -7.45 -3.37 -6.81
N GLY A 57 -6.45 -4.05 -6.27
CA GLY A 57 -6.03 -5.37 -6.71
C GLY A 57 -6.48 -6.42 -5.69
N PRO A 58 -5.70 -7.48 -5.41
CA PRO A 58 -4.30 -7.65 -5.80
C PRO A 58 -4.11 -8.40 -7.12
N LEU A 59 -5.16 -8.97 -7.73
CA LEU A 59 -5.04 -9.81 -8.93
C LEU A 59 -5.36 -9.05 -10.25
N GLY A 60 -4.90 -7.80 -10.34
CA GLY A 60 -5.26 -6.86 -11.42
C GLY A 60 -6.36 -5.87 -11.03
N VAL A 61 -6.67 -4.94 -11.92
CA VAL A 61 -7.62 -3.85 -11.68
C VAL A 61 -9.03 -4.38 -11.48
N ALA A 62 -9.63 -4.10 -10.33
CA ALA A 62 -10.98 -4.56 -10.01
C ALA A 62 -12.07 -3.61 -10.51
N TYR A 63 -13.17 -4.17 -11.04
CA TYR A 63 -14.27 -3.38 -11.59
C TYR A 63 -14.97 -2.50 -10.52
N HIS A 64 -15.18 -3.02 -9.31
CA HIS A 64 -15.90 -2.31 -8.23
C HIS A 64 -15.20 -1.05 -7.71
N SER A 65 -13.90 -0.91 -7.99
CA SER A 65 -13.11 0.23 -7.54
C SER A 65 -12.70 1.13 -8.71
N SER A 66 -12.34 0.53 -9.86
CA SER A 66 -12.01 1.30 -11.06
C SER A 66 -13.25 1.88 -11.74
N HIS A 67 -14.37 1.15 -11.74
CA HIS A 67 -15.57 1.38 -12.56
C HIS A 67 -15.27 1.40 -14.07
N ARG A 68 -14.24 0.65 -14.50
CA ARG A 68 -13.72 0.68 -15.89
C ARG A 68 -13.63 -0.71 -16.50
N GLY A 69 -14.60 -1.05 -17.36
CA GLY A 69 -14.51 -2.11 -18.37
C GLY A 69 -14.04 -3.49 -17.88
N LYS A 70 -13.78 -4.40 -18.83
CA LYS A 70 -13.11 -5.67 -18.55
C LYS A 70 -11.61 -5.45 -18.45
N LYS A 71 -10.97 -6.10 -17.48
CA LYS A 71 -9.54 -6.02 -17.19
C LYS A 71 -8.97 -7.43 -17.05
N THR A 72 -7.65 -7.57 -17.18
CA THR A 72 -6.99 -8.86 -17.02
C THR A 72 -7.12 -9.31 -15.57
N ARG A 73 -7.66 -10.52 -15.35
CA ARG A 73 -7.61 -11.17 -14.06
C ARG A 73 -6.34 -12.02 -14.01
N PHE A 74 -5.35 -11.55 -13.27
CA PHE A 74 -4.10 -12.28 -13.15
C PHE A 74 -4.26 -13.50 -12.23
N PRO A 75 -3.36 -14.50 -12.32
CA PRO A 75 -3.32 -15.61 -11.37
C PRO A 75 -3.21 -15.11 -9.93
N SER A 76 -3.75 -15.91 -9.01
CA SER A 76 -3.51 -15.76 -7.58
C SER A 76 -2.00 -15.65 -7.29
N THR A 77 -1.62 -14.73 -6.39
CA THR A 77 -0.21 -14.41 -6.11
C THR A 77 0.56 -15.57 -5.48
N ILE A 78 -0.12 -16.50 -4.80
CA ILE A 78 0.50 -17.76 -4.34
C ILE A 78 0.94 -18.62 -5.52
N GLY A 79 0.16 -18.64 -6.61
CA GLY A 79 0.49 -19.34 -7.84
C GLY A 79 1.65 -18.68 -8.58
N LEU A 80 1.70 -17.34 -8.60
CA LEU A 80 2.87 -16.63 -9.12
C LEU A 80 4.12 -16.92 -8.30
N ALA A 81 4.05 -16.90 -6.97
CA ALA A 81 5.18 -17.19 -6.10
C ALA A 81 5.70 -18.63 -6.29
N ALA A 82 4.81 -19.59 -6.54
CA ALA A 82 5.18 -20.97 -6.84
C ALA A 82 5.99 -21.13 -8.15
N THR A 83 6.06 -20.11 -9.00
CA THR A 83 6.95 -20.12 -10.18
C THR A 83 8.41 -19.81 -9.85
N TRP A 84 8.67 -19.19 -8.69
CA TRP A 84 9.99 -18.66 -8.30
C TRP A 84 10.62 -17.74 -9.36
N ASN A 85 9.80 -17.21 -10.28
CA ASN A 85 10.26 -16.46 -11.44
C ASN A 85 10.08 -14.96 -11.21
N LYS A 86 11.18 -14.30 -10.86
CA LYS A 86 11.25 -12.86 -10.64
C LYS A 86 10.90 -12.04 -11.89
N ASP A 87 11.35 -12.47 -13.05
CA ASP A 87 11.08 -11.76 -14.31
C ASP A 87 9.59 -11.83 -14.66
N LEU A 88 8.95 -12.98 -14.42
CA LEU A 88 7.50 -13.13 -14.60
C LEU A 88 6.72 -12.24 -13.63
N ALA A 89 7.17 -12.14 -12.38
CA ALA A 89 6.57 -11.26 -11.38
C ALA A 89 6.66 -9.77 -11.78
N PHE A 90 7.82 -9.35 -12.30
CA PHE A 90 8.01 -8.01 -12.86
C PHE A 90 7.08 -7.75 -14.05
N GLN A 91 7.01 -8.69 -15.00
CA GLN A 91 6.14 -8.56 -16.17
C GLN A 91 4.67 -8.46 -15.78
N MET A 92 4.22 -9.26 -14.81
CA MET A 92 2.86 -9.19 -14.27
C MET A 92 2.60 -7.81 -13.63
N GLY A 93 3.50 -7.34 -12.77
CA GLY A 93 3.40 -6.02 -12.15
C GLY A 93 3.33 -4.89 -13.19
N LYS A 94 4.15 -4.97 -14.25
CA LYS A 94 4.14 -4.00 -15.35
C LYS A 94 2.82 -4.01 -16.12
N ALA A 95 2.26 -5.18 -16.39
CA ALA A 95 0.96 -5.29 -17.05
C ALA A 95 -0.16 -4.70 -16.16
N MET A 96 -0.14 -4.97 -14.85
CA MET A 96 -1.06 -4.37 -13.89
C MET A 96 -0.95 -2.84 -13.87
N GLY A 97 0.27 -2.29 -13.81
CA GLY A 97 0.52 -0.84 -13.85
C GLY A 97 -0.07 -0.18 -15.10
N LYS A 98 0.09 -0.78 -16.28
CA LYS A 98 -0.53 -0.30 -17.52
C LYS A 98 -2.05 -0.27 -17.43
N GLU A 99 -2.67 -1.31 -16.89
CA GLU A 99 -4.13 -1.36 -16.75
C GLU A 99 -4.66 -0.33 -15.76
N VAL A 100 -3.95 -0.06 -14.66
CA VAL A 100 -4.29 0.97 -13.68
C VAL A 100 -4.26 2.35 -14.35
N ARG A 101 -3.19 2.65 -15.09
CA ARG A 101 -3.05 3.89 -15.83
C ARG A 101 -4.15 4.07 -16.88
N LEU A 102 -4.46 3.03 -17.65
CA LEU A 102 -5.58 3.04 -18.60
C LEU A 102 -6.95 3.20 -17.94
N SER A 103 -7.05 2.92 -16.64
CA SER A 103 -8.29 3.09 -15.89
C SER A 103 -8.44 4.49 -15.28
N GLY A 104 -7.46 5.37 -15.52
CA GLY A 104 -7.42 6.72 -14.94
C GLY A 104 -7.22 6.70 -13.42
N ARG A 105 -6.55 5.67 -12.91
CA ARG A 105 -6.23 5.51 -11.49
C ARG A 105 -4.72 5.71 -11.30
N HIS A 106 -4.34 6.03 -10.07
CA HIS A 106 -3.00 6.50 -9.70
C HIS A 106 -2.29 5.50 -8.77
N GLN A 107 -3.06 4.67 -8.08
CA GLN A 107 -2.58 3.65 -7.16
C GLN A 107 -3.34 2.34 -7.32
N ILE A 108 -2.64 1.22 -7.20
CA ILE A 108 -3.23 -0.09 -7.01
C ILE A 108 -2.99 -0.60 -5.59
N LEU A 109 -4.05 -1.11 -4.96
CA LEU A 109 -4.04 -1.63 -3.59
C LEU A 109 -3.60 -3.09 -3.61
N GLY A 110 -2.30 -3.30 -3.79
CA GLY A 110 -1.62 -4.58 -3.76
C GLY A 110 -0.14 -4.45 -4.16
N PRO A 111 0.64 -5.54 -4.06
CA PRO A 111 0.22 -6.89 -3.71
C PRO A 111 -0.12 -7.09 -2.22
N GLY A 112 -0.86 -8.17 -1.92
CA GLY A 112 -1.02 -8.67 -0.56
C GLY A 112 0.21 -9.48 -0.17
N VAL A 113 0.88 -9.15 0.93
CA VAL A 113 2.17 -9.71 1.37
C VAL A 113 2.14 -10.20 2.82
N ASN A 114 0.96 -10.44 3.38
CA ASN A 114 0.86 -11.13 4.66
C ASN A 114 1.44 -12.54 4.56
N ILE A 115 2.14 -12.98 5.60
CA ILE A 115 2.69 -14.33 5.68
C ILE A 115 1.57 -15.36 5.79
N ILE A 116 1.65 -16.43 5.01
CA ILE A 116 0.72 -17.56 5.08
C ILE A 116 1.06 -18.38 6.34
N ARG A 117 0.63 -17.89 7.52
CA ARG A 117 0.89 -18.55 8.81
C ARG A 117 0.09 -19.85 8.96
N SER A 118 -1.15 -19.84 8.48
CA SER A 118 -2.08 -20.94 8.61
C SER A 118 -2.73 -21.19 7.25
N PRO A 119 -2.87 -22.45 6.81
CA PRO A 119 -3.54 -22.78 5.54
C PRO A 119 -5.02 -22.38 5.54
N LEU A 120 -5.62 -22.15 6.71
CA LEU A 120 -7.04 -21.85 6.87
C LEU A 120 -7.41 -20.37 6.70
N CYS A 121 -6.44 -19.47 6.49
CA CYS A 121 -6.76 -18.07 6.28
C CYS A 121 -7.45 -17.88 4.92
N GLY A 122 -8.66 -17.30 4.94
CA GLY A 122 -9.49 -17.11 3.76
C GLY A 122 -8.91 -16.20 2.68
N ARG A 123 -7.79 -15.51 2.97
CA ARG A 123 -7.08 -14.61 2.04
C ARG A 123 -5.73 -15.15 1.58
N ASN A 124 -5.37 -16.38 1.90
CA ASN A 124 -4.08 -16.94 1.44
C ASN A 124 -3.92 -16.90 -0.09
N PHE A 125 -5.01 -17.00 -0.85
CA PHE A 125 -4.98 -16.90 -2.31
C PHE A 125 -4.51 -15.52 -2.82
N GLU A 126 -4.51 -14.47 -2.00
CA GLU A 126 -3.99 -13.16 -2.40
C GLU A 126 -2.62 -12.82 -1.78
N TYR A 127 -2.05 -13.77 -1.02
CA TYR A 127 -0.71 -13.68 -0.45
C TYR A 127 0.27 -14.58 -1.19
N LEU A 128 1.56 -14.36 -0.99
CA LEU A 128 2.60 -14.98 -1.82
C LEU A 128 3.15 -16.29 -1.22
N SER A 129 3.55 -16.27 0.05
CA SER A 129 4.21 -17.42 0.67
C SER A 129 4.11 -17.39 2.20
N GLU A 130 4.34 -18.55 2.81
CA GLU A 130 4.66 -18.69 4.24
C GLU A 130 6.10 -18.26 4.56
N ASP A 131 6.99 -18.24 3.57
CA ASP A 131 8.38 -17.84 3.72
C ASP A 131 8.58 -16.33 3.43
N PRO A 132 9.15 -15.56 4.37
CA PRO A 132 9.36 -14.12 4.16
C PRO A 132 10.40 -13.80 3.10
N ILE A 133 11.30 -14.73 2.74
CA ILE A 133 12.30 -14.48 1.68
C ILE A 133 11.62 -14.59 0.31
N LEU A 134 10.96 -15.71 0.01
CA LEU A 134 10.24 -15.90 -1.25
C LEU A 134 9.14 -14.86 -1.44
N SER A 135 8.36 -14.59 -0.39
CA SER A 135 7.32 -13.54 -0.41
C SER A 135 7.90 -12.19 -0.81
N SER A 136 9.00 -11.76 -0.16
CA SER A 136 9.62 -10.48 -0.47
C SER A 136 10.32 -10.43 -1.82
N GLU A 137 10.98 -11.50 -2.29
CA GLU A 137 11.61 -11.53 -3.61
C GLU A 137 10.58 -11.29 -4.72
N ILE A 138 9.48 -12.02 -4.68
CA ILE A 138 8.45 -11.95 -5.71
C ILE A 138 7.63 -10.66 -5.60
N ALA A 139 7.25 -10.24 -4.38
CA ALA A 139 6.54 -8.98 -4.17
C ALA A 139 7.36 -7.77 -4.64
N SER A 140 8.67 -7.75 -4.41
CA SER A 140 9.56 -6.66 -4.83
C SER A 140 9.50 -6.44 -6.34
N GLU A 141 9.47 -7.52 -7.12
CA GLU A 141 9.41 -7.43 -8.58
C GLU A 141 8.03 -6.97 -9.07
N ILE A 142 6.94 -7.39 -8.41
CA ILE A 142 5.59 -6.85 -8.67
C ILE A 142 5.57 -5.33 -8.44
N VAL A 143 6.10 -4.88 -7.30
CA VAL A 143 6.18 -3.44 -6.94
C VAL A 143 6.95 -2.66 -8.01
N LYS A 144 8.16 -3.12 -8.38
CA LYS A 144 8.98 -2.51 -9.43
C LYS A 144 8.25 -2.45 -10.76
N GLY A 145 7.59 -3.54 -11.15
CA GLY A 145 6.80 -3.62 -12.39
C GLY A 145 5.71 -2.56 -12.42
N ILE A 146 4.89 -2.47 -11.36
CA ILE A 146 3.81 -1.48 -11.25
C ILE A 146 4.37 -0.04 -11.29
N GLN A 147 5.41 0.25 -10.49
CA GLN A 147 5.98 1.59 -10.39
C GLN A 147 6.72 2.03 -11.66
N SER A 148 7.23 1.09 -12.47
CA SER A 148 7.82 1.40 -13.79
C SER A 148 6.82 2.05 -14.76
N GLU A 149 5.52 1.88 -14.52
CA GLU A 149 4.43 2.50 -15.30
C GLU A 149 3.93 3.82 -14.68
N LYS A 150 4.65 4.36 -13.68
CA LYS A 150 4.31 5.58 -12.91
C LYS A 150 2.99 5.46 -12.14
N ILE A 151 2.75 4.28 -11.58
CA ILE A 151 1.60 3.98 -10.72
C ILE A 151 2.12 3.65 -9.33
N ALA A 152 1.51 4.21 -8.29
CA ALA A 152 1.85 3.87 -6.92
C ALA A 152 1.42 2.43 -6.60
N CYS A 153 2.37 1.64 -6.10
CA CYS A 153 2.10 0.32 -5.57
C CYS A 153 1.86 0.42 -4.07
N CYS A 154 0.77 -0.19 -3.57
CA CYS A 154 0.40 -0.16 -2.17
C CYS A 154 0.42 -1.57 -1.56
N ILE A 155 1.52 -1.92 -0.90
CA ILE A 155 1.67 -3.24 -0.26
C ILE A 155 0.77 -3.37 0.97
N LYS A 156 0.14 -4.54 1.15
CA LYS A 156 -0.88 -4.75 2.19
C LYS A 156 -0.87 -6.14 2.79
N HIS A 157 -1.39 -6.41 3.98
CA HIS A 157 -1.89 -5.46 4.99
C HIS A 157 -0.87 -5.43 6.12
N TYR A 158 -0.24 -4.28 6.30
CA TYR A 158 0.78 -4.08 7.30
C TYR A 158 0.11 -3.95 8.68
N ILE A 159 0.21 -4.89 9.61
CA ILE A 159 0.99 -6.12 9.56
C ILE A 159 0.30 -7.19 10.43
N VAL A 160 0.67 -8.46 10.25
CA VAL A 160 0.12 -9.59 11.01
C VAL A 160 -1.41 -9.80 10.84
N ASN A 161 -1.94 -9.45 9.66
CA ASN A 161 -3.32 -9.75 9.27
C ASN A 161 -3.44 -11.15 8.65
N ASN A 162 -3.32 -12.19 9.46
CA ASN A 162 -3.21 -13.58 8.99
C ASN A 162 -4.45 -14.44 9.28
N SER A 163 -5.58 -13.82 9.63
CA SER A 163 -6.86 -14.52 9.84
C SER A 163 -8.04 -13.61 9.51
N GLU A 164 -9.02 -14.14 8.77
CA GLU A 164 -10.26 -13.42 8.49
C GLU A 164 -11.26 -13.49 9.67
N THR A 165 -11.09 -14.47 10.57
CA THR A 165 -11.98 -14.64 11.72
C THR A 165 -11.92 -13.41 12.61
N LYS A 166 -13.00 -12.63 12.63
CA LYS A 166 -13.12 -11.38 13.40
C LYS A 166 -11.94 -10.43 13.16
N ARG A 167 -11.42 -10.34 11.93
CA ARG A 167 -10.22 -9.53 11.59
C ARG A 167 -10.27 -8.06 12.03
N MET A 168 -11.46 -7.49 12.17
CA MET A 168 -11.68 -6.12 12.67
C MET A 168 -11.69 -5.98 14.19
N LYS A 169 -11.57 -7.07 14.95
CA LYS A 169 -11.70 -7.09 16.42
C LYS A 169 -10.64 -7.92 17.11
N ILE A 170 -10.10 -8.93 16.43
CA ILE A 170 -9.11 -9.84 17.00
C ILE A 170 -7.82 -9.10 17.35
N SER A 171 -7.21 -9.52 18.45
CA SER A 171 -5.82 -9.19 18.75
C SER A 171 -4.95 -10.39 18.43
N THR A 172 -3.98 -10.17 17.54
CA THR A 172 -2.96 -11.16 17.25
C THR A 172 -1.81 -10.96 18.23
N GLU A 173 -1.64 -11.91 19.13
CA GLU A 173 -0.54 -11.94 20.09
C GLU A 173 0.69 -12.60 19.44
N VAL A 174 1.78 -11.85 19.34
CA VAL A 174 3.00 -12.25 18.65
C VAL A 174 4.23 -11.84 19.47
N SER A 175 5.18 -12.77 19.64
CA SER A 175 6.44 -12.47 20.30
C SER A 175 7.30 -11.54 19.44
N GLU A 176 8.11 -10.71 20.08
CA GLU A 176 9.00 -9.76 19.38
C GLU A 176 9.89 -10.48 18.35
N ARG A 177 10.41 -11.66 18.70
CA ARG A 177 11.23 -12.47 17.78
C ARG A 177 10.47 -12.85 16.52
N ALA A 178 9.26 -13.39 16.65
CA ALA A 178 8.45 -13.77 15.49
C ALA A 178 8.00 -12.53 14.69
N PHE A 179 7.65 -11.45 15.39
CA PHE A 179 7.31 -10.17 14.80
C PHE A 179 8.43 -9.67 13.88
N GLN A 180 9.66 -9.63 14.38
CA GLN A 180 10.83 -9.15 13.63
C GLN A 180 11.28 -10.12 12.54
N GLU A 181 11.47 -11.41 12.87
CA GLU A 181 12.09 -12.38 11.97
C GLU A 181 11.17 -12.85 10.83
N ILE A 182 9.85 -12.83 11.01
CA ILE A 182 8.88 -13.34 10.04
C ILE A 182 8.12 -12.20 9.37
N TYR A 183 7.45 -11.36 10.16
CA TYR A 183 6.52 -10.37 9.58
C TYR A 183 7.27 -9.11 9.12
N VAL A 184 8.02 -8.45 10.01
CA VAL A 184 8.77 -7.23 9.68
C VAL A 184 9.83 -7.52 8.63
N LYS A 185 10.54 -8.65 8.72
CA LYS A 185 11.53 -9.07 7.71
C LYS A 185 10.98 -9.07 6.28
N ASN A 186 9.72 -9.48 6.09
CA ASN A 186 9.10 -9.47 4.76
C ASN A 186 8.98 -8.04 4.21
N TYR A 187 8.42 -7.12 5.01
CA TYR A 187 8.26 -5.71 4.62
C TYR A 187 9.60 -5.00 4.46
N LYS A 188 10.55 -5.22 5.37
CA LYS A 188 11.91 -4.67 5.30
C LYS A 188 12.55 -4.94 3.95
N ARG A 189 12.54 -6.20 3.51
CA ARG A 189 13.13 -6.62 2.24
C ARG A 189 12.45 -6.00 1.03
N ILE A 190 11.12 -5.84 1.08
CA ILE A 190 10.38 -5.20 -0.02
C ILE A 190 10.71 -3.70 -0.09
N ILE A 191 10.74 -3.02 1.05
CA ILE A 191 11.08 -1.59 1.14
C ILE A 191 12.49 -1.35 0.59
N GLU A 192 13.48 -2.10 1.07
CA GLU A 192 14.88 -1.98 0.64
C GLU A 192 15.07 -2.27 -0.87
N LYS A 193 14.30 -3.20 -1.43
CA LYS A 193 14.49 -3.65 -2.81
C LYS A 193 13.68 -2.89 -3.84
N ALA A 194 12.53 -2.34 -3.46
CA ALA A 194 11.53 -1.89 -4.42
C ALA A 194 10.89 -0.53 -4.09
N ASP A 195 11.13 0.03 -2.90
CA ASP A 195 10.67 1.36 -2.49
C ASP A 195 9.18 1.60 -2.83
N PRO A 196 8.24 0.86 -2.21
CA PRO A 196 6.82 0.99 -2.51
C PRO A 196 6.30 2.38 -2.10
N TRP A 197 5.59 3.06 -2.99
CA TRP A 197 5.10 4.43 -2.76
C TRP A 197 3.89 4.49 -1.81
N GLY A 198 3.26 3.35 -1.55
CA GLY A 198 2.12 3.23 -0.65
C GLY A 198 2.18 1.97 0.22
N LEU A 199 1.49 2.02 1.35
CA LEU A 199 1.32 0.88 2.26
C LEU A 199 -0.06 0.95 2.91
N MET A 200 -0.75 -0.18 3.02
CA MET A 200 -2.05 -0.26 3.67
C MET A 200 -1.94 -0.94 5.03
N VAL A 201 -2.33 -0.24 6.09
CA VAL A 201 -2.29 -0.78 7.46
C VAL A 201 -3.50 -1.65 7.77
N CYS A 202 -3.30 -2.74 8.52
CA CYS A 202 -4.28 -3.79 8.80
C CYS A 202 -5.42 -3.36 9.72
N TYR A 203 -6.48 -4.17 9.71
CA TYR A 203 -7.62 -4.06 10.62
C TYR A 203 -7.34 -4.49 12.05
N ASN A 204 -6.63 -5.59 12.25
CA ASN A 204 -6.53 -6.27 13.54
C ASN A 204 -5.69 -5.48 14.53
N LYS A 205 -5.79 -5.88 15.80
CA LYS A 205 -4.84 -5.46 16.83
C LYS A 205 -3.58 -6.32 16.77
N ILE A 206 -2.45 -5.73 17.14
CA ILE A 206 -1.18 -6.41 17.36
C ILE A 206 -0.82 -6.17 18.83
N ASN A 207 -0.75 -7.23 19.62
CA ASN A 207 -0.47 -7.16 21.06
C ASN A 207 -1.34 -6.10 21.79
N GLY A 208 -2.64 -6.07 21.48
CA GLY A 208 -3.64 -5.23 22.15
C GLY A 208 -4.03 -3.92 21.47
N THR A 209 -3.23 -3.41 20.51
CA THR A 209 -3.48 -2.09 19.87
C THR A 209 -3.80 -2.23 18.38
N TYR A 210 -4.84 -1.54 17.89
CA TYR A 210 -5.25 -1.59 16.47
C TYR A 210 -4.16 -1.06 15.55
N GLY A 211 -3.94 -1.73 14.41
CA GLY A 211 -2.86 -1.37 13.49
C GLY A 211 -2.86 0.12 13.09
N ALA A 212 -4.02 0.66 12.75
CA ALA A 212 -4.17 2.06 12.30
C ALA A 212 -3.87 3.14 13.37
N GLU A 213 -3.76 2.78 14.64
CA GLU A 213 -3.43 3.69 15.76
C GLU A 213 -2.18 3.25 16.54
N ASN A 214 -1.49 2.21 16.06
CA ASN A 214 -0.36 1.62 16.76
C ASN A 214 0.95 2.34 16.40
N LYS A 215 1.35 3.30 17.25
CA LYS A 215 2.61 4.07 17.11
C LYS A 215 3.83 3.17 16.93
N TYR A 216 3.92 2.05 17.67
CA TYR A 216 5.07 1.17 17.59
C TYR A 216 5.26 0.64 16.16
N ILE A 217 4.20 0.13 15.53
CA ILE A 217 4.34 -0.41 14.17
C ILE A 217 4.44 0.68 13.10
N LEU A 218 3.76 1.82 13.28
CA LEU A 218 3.64 2.87 12.27
C LEU A 218 4.78 3.89 12.27
N THR A 219 5.38 4.16 13.43
CA THR A 219 6.48 5.12 13.56
C THR A 219 7.76 4.37 13.89
N ASP A 220 7.82 3.74 15.06
CA ASP A 220 9.08 3.18 15.58
C ASP A 220 9.63 2.07 14.66
N VAL A 221 8.76 1.23 14.11
CA VAL A 221 9.14 0.18 13.15
C VAL A 221 9.13 0.73 11.72
N LEU A 222 7.97 1.17 11.20
CA LEU A 222 7.85 1.47 9.77
C LEU A 222 8.72 2.65 9.32
N VAL A 223 8.76 3.72 10.10
CA VAL A 223 9.52 4.93 9.73
C VAL A 223 10.94 4.84 10.27
N ASP A 224 11.12 4.69 11.58
CA ASP A 224 12.43 4.82 12.20
C ASP A 224 13.33 3.60 11.92
N GLN A 225 12.79 2.38 12.01
CA GLN A 225 13.56 1.15 11.76
C GLN A 225 13.68 0.79 10.28
N LEU A 226 12.60 0.93 9.48
CA LEU A 226 12.56 0.50 8.09
C LEU A 226 12.82 1.62 7.07
N GLY A 227 12.77 2.89 7.48
CA GLY A 227 13.01 4.04 6.60
C GLY A 227 11.94 4.22 5.53
N PHE A 228 10.69 3.82 5.78
CA PHE A 228 9.61 3.96 4.79
C PHE A 228 9.26 5.44 4.55
N THR A 229 9.34 5.87 3.29
CA THR A 229 9.07 7.27 2.87
C THR A 229 7.77 7.43 2.08
N GLY A 230 7.06 6.33 1.80
CA GLY A 230 5.77 6.35 1.12
C GLY A 230 4.62 6.83 2.01
N HIS A 231 3.40 6.82 1.47
CA HIS A 231 2.21 7.17 2.25
C HIS A 231 1.51 5.92 2.80
N VAL A 232 0.92 6.05 3.99
CA VAL A 232 0.12 5.00 4.61
C VAL A 232 -1.36 5.30 4.45
N VAL A 233 -2.13 4.30 4.04
CA VAL A 233 -3.61 4.33 4.03
C VAL A 233 -4.14 3.27 4.99
N THR A 234 -5.26 3.56 5.65
CA THR A 234 -5.95 2.54 6.44
C THR A 234 -6.64 1.53 5.54
N ASP A 235 -6.71 0.25 5.94
CA ASP A 235 -7.72 -0.64 5.36
C ASP A 235 -9.14 -0.09 5.63
N TRP A 236 -10.13 -0.50 4.85
CA TRP A 236 -11.35 0.26 4.67
C TRP A 236 -12.20 0.17 5.94
N GLY A 237 -12.26 1.25 6.72
CA GLY A 237 -12.90 1.27 8.03
C GLY A 237 -12.01 0.80 9.20
N ALA A 238 -10.69 0.69 8.99
CA ALA A 238 -9.74 0.35 10.06
C ALA A 238 -9.45 1.53 11.01
N ALA A 239 -9.67 2.77 10.56
CA ALA A 239 -9.56 3.95 11.43
C ALA A 239 -10.69 3.92 12.49
N GLN A 240 -10.35 3.66 13.76
CA GLN A 240 -11.31 3.62 14.87
C GLN A 240 -11.36 4.93 15.65
N ARG A 241 -10.22 5.62 15.78
CA ARG A 241 -10.07 6.90 16.47
C ARG A 241 -9.29 7.85 15.57
N THR A 242 -9.85 9.03 15.30
CA THR A 242 -9.22 10.09 14.49
C THR A 242 -8.93 11.34 15.33
N SER A 243 -8.81 11.16 16.64
CA SER A 243 -8.60 12.20 17.65
C SER A 243 -7.20 12.12 18.23
#